data_AF-A0A524QPW0-F1
#
_entry.id   AF-A0A524QPW0-F1
#
_cell.length_a   1.000
_cell.length_b   1.000
_cell.length_c   1.000
_cell.angle_alpha   90.00
_cell.angle_beta   90.00
_cell.angle_gamma   90.00
#
_symmetry.space_group_name_H-M   'P 1'
#
loop_
_entity.id
_entity.type
_entity.pdbx_description
1 polymer ?
#
loop_
_entity_poly.entity_id
_entity_poly.type
_entity_poly.pdbx_seq_one_letter_code
_entity_poly.pdbx_strand_id
1 'polypeptide(L)'
;AKKGIKENPDTQLLEDVTDLVFIEHYLLEFAGKHPDYDEEKWLDIIRKTWKKMSDRAQQFALSGGVRLPESLVPLIKKAVSDG
;
A
#
# COMPACT_ATOMS: atom_id res chain seq x y z
N ALA A 1 -18.79 15.47 12.70
CA ALA A 1 -17.52 14.73 12.77
C ALA A 1 -17.75 13.45 13.58
N LYS A 2 -17.79 12.27 12.94
CA LYS A 2 -17.90 11.00 13.65
C LYS A 2 -16.53 10.67 14.26
N LYS A 3 -16.22 11.31 15.39
CA LYS A 3 -15.10 10.94 16.25
C LYS A 3 -15.50 9.66 16.99
N GLY A 4 -14.76 8.58 16.78
CA GLY A 4 -14.82 7.42 17.69
C GLY A 4 -15.29 6.09 17.10
N ILE A 5 -14.97 5.77 15.84
CA ILE A 5 -14.69 4.36 15.56
C ILE A 5 -13.23 4.20 15.98
N LYS A 6 -12.99 3.66 17.18
CA LYS A 6 -11.71 3.03 17.45
C LYS A 6 -11.55 1.99 16.34
N GLU A 7 -10.51 2.11 15.51
CA GLU A 7 -10.12 1.06 14.58
C GLU A 7 -10.09 -0.23 15.39
N ASN A 8 -10.99 -1.15 15.07
CA ASN A 8 -11.01 -2.45 15.71
C ASN A 8 -9.64 -3.09 15.40
N PRO A 9 -8.82 -3.44 16.40
CA PRO A 9 -7.49 -4.00 16.16
C PRO A 9 -7.50 -5.21 15.21
N ASP A 10 -8.55 -6.03 15.25
CA ASP A 10 -8.70 -7.19 14.37
C ASP A 10 -8.98 -6.75 12.92
N THR A 11 -9.78 -5.69 12.74
CA THR A 11 -10.03 -5.10 11.42
C THR A 11 -8.77 -4.44 10.87
N GLN A 12 -8.02 -3.72 11.70
CA GLN A 12 -6.76 -3.12 11.28
C GLN A 12 -5.73 -4.18 10.87
N LEU A 13 -5.62 -5.27 11.64
CA LEU A 13 -4.74 -6.38 11.30
C LEU A 13 -5.13 -7.04 9.96
N LEU A 14 -6.44 -7.20 9.71
CA LEU A 14 -6.92 -7.73 8.44
C LEU A 14 -6.59 -6.78 7.27
N GLU A 15 -6.78 -5.47 7.45
CA GLU A 15 -6.44 -4.48 6.43
C GLU A 15 -4.93 -4.48 6.16
N ASP A 16 -4.10 -4.46 7.21
CA ASP A 16 -2.64 -4.56 7.11
C ASP A 16 -2.21 -5.77 6.28
N VAL A 17 -2.73 -6.96 6.59
CA VAL A 17 -2.44 -8.18 5.84
C VAL A 17 -2.92 -8.08 4.39
N THR A 18 -4.11 -7.52 4.17
CA THR A 18 -4.70 -7.36 2.84
C THR A 18 -3.85 -6.45 1.96
N ASP A 19 -3.43 -5.30 2.48
CA ASP A 19 -2.60 -4.32 1.75
C ASP A 19 -1.18 -4.84 1.51
N LEU A 20 -0.57 -5.53 2.48
CA LEU A 20 0.74 -6.18 2.31
C LEU A 20 0.71 -7.25 1.24
N VAL A 21 -0.29 -8.14 1.27
CA VAL A 21 -0.50 -9.20 0.27
C VAL A 21 -0.76 -8.58 -1.11
N PHE A 22 -1.54 -7.49 -1.18
CA PHE A 22 -1.77 -6.77 -2.42
C PHE A 22 -0.47 -6.24 -3.02
N ILE A 23 0.36 -5.57 -2.22
CA ILE A 23 1.65 -5.01 -2.67
C ILE A 23 2.58 -6.12 -3.18
N GLU A 24 2.68 -7.24 -2.47
CA GLU A 24 3.62 -8.31 -2.80
C GLU A 24 3.18 -9.17 -3.99
N HIS A 25 1.90 -9.55 -4.03
CA HIS A 25 1.43 -10.59 -4.96
C HIS A 25 0.59 -10.07 -6.11
N TYR A 26 -0.06 -8.91 -5.97
CA TYR A 26 -1.09 -8.47 -6.92
C TYR A 26 -0.76 -7.15 -7.63
N LEU A 27 0.01 -6.26 -7.00
CA LEU A 27 0.23 -4.91 -7.50
C LEU A 27 0.84 -4.89 -8.91
N LEU A 28 1.80 -5.78 -9.20
CA LEU A 28 2.44 -5.86 -10.52
C LEU A 28 1.46 -6.30 -11.62
N GLU A 29 0.67 -7.35 -11.37
CA GLU A 29 -0.33 -7.82 -12.32
C GLU A 29 -1.44 -6.78 -12.50
N PHE A 30 -1.85 -6.14 -11.41
CA PHE A 30 -2.83 -5.06 -11.42
C PHE A 30 -2.32 -3.89 -12.27
N ALA A 31 -1.05 -3.50 -12.16
CA ALA A 31 -0.44 -2.51 -13.03
C ALA A 31 -0.46 -2.92 -14.51
N GLY A 32 -0.17 -4.18 -14.82
CA GLY A 32 -0.26 -4.71 -16.18
C GLY A 32 -1.68 -4.69 -16.77
N LYS A 33 -2.72 -4.75 -15.95
CA LYS A 33 -4.14 -4.67 -16.37
C LYS A 33 -4.63 -3.24 -16.61
N HIS A 34 -3.90 -2.24 -16.12
CA HIS A 34 -4.26 -0.83 -16.21
C HIS A 34 -3.14 0.02 -16.86
N PRO A 35 -2.75 -0.29 -18.11
CA PRO A 35 -1.70 0.45 -18.82
C PRO A 35 -2.12 1.88 -19.18
N ASP A 36 -3.41 2.19 -19.11
CA ASP A 36 -4.00 3.51 -19.34
C ASP A 36 -3.83 4.48 -18.16
N TYR A 37 -3.42 3.99 -16.99
CA TYR A 37 -3.23 4.83 -15.81
C TYR A 37 -1.91 5.58 -15.88
N ASP A 38 -2.00 6.90 -15.69
CA ASP A 38 -0.83 7.76 -15.56
C ASP A 38 -0.12 7.58 -14.20
N GLU A 39 1.06 8.20 -14.08
CA GLU A 39 1.86 8.11 -12.87
C GLU A 39 1.13 8.71 -11.65
N GLU A 40 0.39 9.82 -11.81
CA GLU A 40 -0.34 10.44 -10.71
C GLU A 40 -1.43 9.52 -10.15
N LYS A 41 -2.15 8.82 -11.03
CA LYS A 41 -3.13 7.82 -10.65
C LYS A 41 -2.50 6.68 -9.87
N TRP A 42 -1.34 6.19 -10.30
CA TRP A 42 -0.63 5.14 -9.57
C TRP A 42 -0.11 5.59 -8.22
N LEU A 43 0.43 6.81 -8.13
CA LEU A 43 0.86 7.40 -6.87
C LEU A 43 -0.32 7.52 -5.90
N ASP A 44 -1.49 7.95 -6.36
CA ASP A 44 -2.70 8.03 -5.54
C ASP A 44 -3.17 6.65 -5.04
N ILE A 45 -3.15 5.62 -5.90
CA ILE A 45 -3.49 4.25 -5.51
C ILE A 45 -2.54 3.75 -4.43
N ILE A 46 -1.23 3.86 -4.65
CA ILE A 46 -0.23 3.38 -3.68
C ILE A 46 -0.32 4.16 -2.38
N ARG A 47 -0.50 5.49 -2.42
CA ARG A 47 -0.69 6.31 -1.22
C ARG A 47 -1.94 5.92 -0.44
N LYS A 48 -3.03 5.58 -1.13
CA LYS A 48 -4.27 5.13 -0.47
C LYS A 48 -4.10 3.77 0.20
N THR A 49 -3.48 2.80 -0.49
CA THR A 49 -3.08 1.51 0.11
C THR A 49 -2.16 1.73 1.30
N TRP A 50 -1.17 2.62 1.19
CA TRP A 50 -0.24 2.92 2.28
C TRP A 50 -0.92 3.52 3.52
N LYS A 51 -1.85 4.46 3.31
CA LYS A 51 -2.57 5.15 4.40
C LYS A 51 -3.57 4.28 5.17
N LYS A 52 -3.96 3.13 4.60
CA LYS A 52 -4.84 2.14 5.25
C LYS A 52 -4.06 1.22 6.20
N MET A 53 -2.78 1.01 5.91
CA MET A 53 -1.88 0.24 6.76
C MET A 53 -1.51 1.00 8.04
N SER A 54 -1.37 0.25 9.12
CA SER A 54 -0.78 0.73 10.37
C SER A 54 0.71 1.03 10.20
N ASP A 55 1.27 1.85 11.10
CA ASP A 55 2.71 2.13 11.14
C ASP A 55 3.55 0.84 11.20
N ARG A 56 3.06 -0.18 11.91
CA ARG A 56 3.75 -1.47 12.01
C ARG A 56 3.83 -2.18 10.65
N ALA A 57 2.74 -2.22 9.90
CA ALA A 57 2.71 -2.84 8.58
C ALA A 57 3.57 -2.07 7.57
N GLN A 58 3.53 -0.73 7.62
CA GLN A 58 4.41 0.12 6.82
C GLN A 58 5.90 -0.18 7.09
N GLN A 59 6.30 -0.26 8.37
CA GLN A 59 7.67 -0.62 8.75
C GLN A 59 8.04 -2.05 8.34
N PHE A 60 7.11 -3.00 8.45
CA PHE A 60 7.31 -4.36 7.95
C PHE A 60 7.61 -4.37 6.45
N ALA A 61 6.88 -3.59 5.65
CA ALA A 61 7.16 -3.46 4.22
C ALA A 61 8.52 -2.82 3.93
N LEU A 62 8.85 -1.72 4.63
CA LEU A 62 10.14 -1.01 4.43
C LEU A 62 11.35 -1.82 4.89
N SER A 63 11.18 -2.70 5.87
CA SER A 63 12.26 -3.58 6.39
C SER A 63 12.49 -4.84 5.55
N GLY A 64 11.77 -5.01 4.44
CA GLY A 64 11.89 -6.18 3.57
C GLY A 64 11.07 -7.39 4.03
N GLY A 65 10.06 -7.18 4.88
CA GLY A 65 9.11 -8.23 5.29
C GLY A 65 8.21 -8.71 4.16
N VAL A 66 8.08 -7.93 3.08
CA VAL A 66 7.44 -8.34 1.82
C VAL A 66 8.38 -8.08 0.65
N ARG A 67 8.26 -8.89 -0.40
CA ARG A 67 8.96 -8.64 -1.67
C ARG A 67 8.22 -7.56 -2.47
N LEU A 68 8.83 -6.38 -2.59
CA LEU A 68 8.30 -5.34 -3.46
C LEU A 68 8.54 -5.70 -4.95
N PRO A 69 7.57 -5.44 -5.84
CA PRO A 69 7.76 -5.65 -7.28
C PRO A 69 8.80 -4.67 -7.84
N GLU A 70 9.92 -5.21 -8.33
CA GLU A 70 11.15 -4.45 -8.67
C GLU A 70 10.88 -3.26 -9.61
N SER A 71 10.04 -3.43 -10.63
CA SER A 71 9.68 -2.37 -11.58
C SER A 71 8.87 -1.22 -10.98
N LEU A 72 8.16 -1.46 -9.88
CA LEU A 72 7.31 -0.47 -9.21
C LEU A 72 7.95 0.10 -7.94
N VAL A 73 9.10 -0.41 -7.50
CA VAL A 73 9.84 0.10 -6.33
C VAL A 73 10.05 1.62 -6.39
N PRO A 74 10.46 2.24 -7.53
CA PRO A 74 10.62 3.70 -7.59
C PRO A 74 9.32 4.45 -7.31
N LEU A 75 8.19 3.94 -7.83
CA LEU A 75 6.87 4.53 -7.67
C LEU A 75 6.36 4.40 -6.24
N ILE A 76 6.58 3.23 -5.62
CA ILE A 76 6.25 2.98 -4.21
C ILE A 76 7.05 3.92 -3.32
N LYS A 77 8.37 4.05 -3.53
CA LYS A 77 9.22 4.96 -2.75
C LYS A 77 8.78 6.42 -2.86
N LYS A 78 8.43 6.87 -4.08
CA LYS A 78 7.90 8.20 -4.33
C LYS A 78 6.57 8.42 -3.61
N ALA A 79 5.67 7.43 -3.66
CA ALA A 79 4.38 7.49 -3.00
C ALA A 79 4.49 7.67 -1.47
N VAL A 80 5.43 6.98 -0.82
CA VAL A 80 5.55 6.96 0.66
C VAL A 80 6.48 8.04 1.23
N SER A 81 7.34 8.66 0.41
CA SER A 81 8.25 9.72 0.85
C SER A 81 7.59 11.12 0.87
N ASP A 82 6.52 11.30 0.09
CA ASP A 82 5.76 12.56 -0.02
C ASP A 82 4.53 12.62 0.93
N GLY A 83 4.51 11.76 1.96
CA GLY A 83 3.37 11.53 2.86
C GLY A 83 3.48 12.23 4.21
#